data_AF-A0A401NYJ7-F1
#
_entry.id   AF-A0A401NYJ7-F1
#
_cell.length_a   1.000
_cell.length_b   1.000
_cell.length_c   1.000
_cell.angle_alpha   90.00
_cell.angle_beta   90.00
_cell.angle_gamma   90.00
#
_symmetry.space_group_name_H-M   'P 1'
#
loop_
_entity.id
_entity.type
_entity.pdbx_description
1 polymer ?
#
loop_
_entity_poly.entity_id
_entity_poly.type
_entity_poly.pdbx_seq_one_letter_code
_entity_poly.pdbx_strand_id
1 'polypeptide(L)'
;MFCTCAGCAKILPAEAMAKPRPVVISGPSGAGKSTLLKQLLGEYGQVFGFSVSHTTRNPRPGEEHGRDYHFVSREEMLRGIEAGEFIENAEFSGNMYGTRNND
;
A
#
# COMPACT_ATOMS: atom_id res chain seq x y z
N MET A 1 44.51 9.14 -36.31
CA MET A 1 44.01 10.53 -36.24
C MET A 1 42.81 10.53 -35.31
N PHE A 2 42.98 11.07 -34.11
CA PHE A 2 41.97 11.10 -33.05
C PHE A 2 40.92 12.16 -33.35
N CYS A 3 39.64 11.83 -33.20
CA CYS A 3 38.61 12.81 -32.91
C CYS A 3 37.63 12.20 -31.90
N THR A 4 37.89 12.46 -30.62
CA THR A 4 37.03 12.16 -29.48
C THR A 4 35.93 13.22 -29.42
N CYS A 5 34.71 12.90 -29.83
CA CYS A 5 33.54 13.69 -29.44
C CYS A 5 33.05 13.16 -28.10
N ALA A 6 33.41 13.89 -27.04
CA ALA A 6 32.75 13.81 -25.75
C ALA A 6 31.27 14.19 -25.88
N GLY A 7 30.40 13.50 -25.14
CA GLY A 7 29.01 13.94 -24.98
C GLY A 7 28.00 13.20 -25.83
N CYS A 8 27.78 11.93 -25.53
CA CYS A 8 26.45 11.36 -25.67
C CYS A 8 26.11 10.58 -24.40
N ALA A 9 26.01 11.32 -23.29
CA ALA A 9 25.09 10.89 -22.25
C ALA A 9 23.72 10.90 -22.93
N LYS A 10 23.25 9.72 -23.34
CA LYS A 10 21.86 9.52 -23.69
C LYS A 10 21.09 9.91 -22.44
N ILE A 11 20.61 11.16 -22.41
CA ILE A 11 19.50 11.54 -21.57
C ILE A 11 18.38 10.65 -22.11
N LEU A 12 18.16 9.52 -21.43
CA LEU A 12 16.97 8.73 -21.66
C LEU A 12 15.80 9.71 -21.46
N PRO A 13 14.84 9.76 -22.40
CA PRO A 13 13.69 10.64 -22.25
C PRO A 13 13.03 10.29 -20.92
N ALA A 14 12.47 11.29 -20.26
CA ALA A 14 11.56 11.09 -19.13
C ALA A 14 10.45 10.14 -19.60
N GLU A 15 10.65 8.84 -19.37
CA GLU A 15 9.69 7.80 -19.69
C GLU A 15 8.42 8.20 -18.95
N ALA A 16 7.36 8.47 -19.73
CA ALA A 16 6.05 8.92 -19.30
C ALA A 16 5.74 8.44 -17.88
N MET A 17 5.63 9.36 -16.91
CA MET A 17 5.53 9.09 -15.47
C MET A 17 4.79 7.78 -15.19
N ALA A 18 5.55 6.69 -15.09
CA ALA A 18 4.97 5.38 -14.86
C ALA A 18 4.38 5.45 -13.45
N LYS A 19 3.08 5.17 -13.31
CA LYS A 19 2.46 5.08 -11.99
C LYS A 19 3.35 4.19 -11.11
N PRO A 20 3.61 4.58 -9.84
CA PRO A 20 4.43 3.78 -8.94
C PRO A 20 3.96 2.33 -8.93
N ARG A 21 4.89 1.38 -9.03
CA ARG A 21 4.55 -0.04 -8.99
C ARG A 21 4.24 -0.44 -7.54
N PRO A 22 3.07 -1.01 -7.24
CA PRO A 22 2.78 -1.49 -5.89
C PRO A 22 3.76 -2.59 -5.47
N VAL A 23 4.15 -2.57 -4.19
CA VAL A 23 4.97 -3.61 -3.56
C VAL A 23 4.11 -4.31 -2.52
N VAL A 24 3.96 -5.63 -2.66
CA VAL A 24 3.17 -6.45 -1.73
C VAL A 24 4.12 -7.22 -0.81
N ILE A 25 3.99 -6.99 0.50
CA ILE A 25 4.72 -7.75 1.53
C ILE A 25 3.75 -8.75 2.16
N SER A 26 3.95 -10.04 1.93
CA SER A 26 3.08 -11.12 2.41
C SER A 26 3.79 -12.08 3.36
N GLY A 27 3.01 -12.81 4.18
CA GLY A 27 3.53 -13.74 5.18
C GLY A 27 2.58 -13.92 6.39
N PRO A 28 2.75 -14.96 7.22
CA PRO A 28 1.84 -15.27 8.32
C PRO A 28 1.82 -14.18 9.41
N SER A 29 0.80 -14.20 10.28
CA SER A 29 0.75 -13.33 11.46
C SER A 29 2.00 -13.53 12.33
N GLY A 30 2.58 -12.44 12.84
CA GLY A 30 3.81 -12.48 13.64
C GLY A 30 5.13 -12.55 12.87
N ALA A 31 5.11 -12.69 11.53
CA ALA A 31 6.33 -12.76 10.70
C ALA A 31 7.14 -11.43 10.60
N GLY A 32 6.76 -10.39 11.33
CA GLY A 32 7.47 -9.10 11.31
C GLY A 32 7.13 -8.14 10.16
N LYS A 33 6.10 -8.42 9.35
CA LYS A 33 5.69 -7.58 8.21
C LYS A 33 5.48 -6.09 8.58
N SER A 34 4.78 -5.82 9.67
CA SER A 34 4.54 -4.45 10.15
C SER A 34 5.82 -3.76 10.62
N THR A 35 6.78 -4.52 11.17
CA THR A 35 8.09 -3.99 11.56
C THR A 35 8.89 -3.58 10.33
N LEU A 36 8.92 -4.42 9.29
CA LEU A 36 9.57 -4.10 8.02
C LEU A 36 8.95 -2.88 7.35
N LEU A 37 7.61 -2.79 7.32
CA LEU A 37 6.90 -1.62 6.79
C LEU A 37 7.28 -0.34 7.53
N LYS A 38 7.33 -0.38 8.87
CA LYS A 38 7.74 0.78 9.69
C LYS A 38 9.17 1.24 9.36
N GLN A 39 10.11 0.31 9.18
CA GLN A 39 11.48 0.64 8.80
C GLN A 39 11.55 1.23 7.38
N LEU A 40 10.86 0.59 6.42
CA LEU A 40 10.82 1.05 5.03
C LEU A 40 10.27 2.47 4.91
N LEU A 41 9.15 2.76 5.57
CA LEU A 41 8.54 4.10 5.57
C LEU A 41 9.36 5.12 6.34
N GLY A 42 10.09 4.69 7.38
CA GLY A 42 10.97 5.55 8.16
C GLY A 42 12.22 6.00 7.38
N GLU A 43 12.84 5.08 6.63
CA GLU A 43 14.05 5.36 5.85
C GLU A 43 13.74 5.97 4.46
N TYR A 44 12.61 5.59 3.85
CA TYR A 44 12.28 5.90 2.47
C TYR A 44 10.88 6.50 2.28
N GLY A 45 10.38 7.25 3.26
CA GLY A 45 9.03 7.86 3.23
C GLY A 45 8.78 8.83 2.06
N GLN A 46 9.83 9.37 1.45
CA GLN A 46 9.75 10.16 0.21
C GLN A 46 9.50 9.32 -1.05
N VAL A 47 9.66 8.00 -0.97
CA VAL A 47 9.50 7.05 -2.09
C VAL A 47 8.27 6.16 -1.88
N PHE A 48 8.02 5.73 -0.65
CA PHE A 48 6.94 4.80 -0.33
C PHE A 48 5.83 5.46 0.48
N GLY A 49 4.60 5.24 0.02
CA GLY A 49 3.38 5.41 0.83
C GLY A 49 2.90 4.06 1.35
N PHE A 50 2.04 4.10 2.36
CA PHE A 50 1.34 2.91 2.86
C PHE A 50 -0.15 3.06 2.62
N SER A 51 -0.73 2.07 1.94
CA SER A 51 -2.18 1.96 1.76
C SER A 51 -2.79 1.37 3.02
N VAL A 52 -3.68 2.13 3.66
CA VAL A 52 -4.34 1.72 4.91
C VAL A 52 -5.64 1.01 4.57
N SER A 53 -5.64 -0.32 4.62
CA SER A 53 -6.83 -1.12 4.36
C SER A 53 -7.93 -0.90 5.41
N HIS A 54 -9.16 -1.30 5.06
CA HIS A 54 -10.31 -1.34 5.93
C HIS A 54 -10.46 -2.72 6.59
N THR A 55 -11.03 -2.76 7.78
CA THR A 55 -11.43 -4.02 8.42
C THR A 55 -12.65 -3.87 9.31
N THR A 56 -13.44 -4.95 9.42
CA THR A 56 -14.56 -5.05 10.37
C THR A 56 -14.16 -5.59 11.74
N ARG A 57 -12.88 -5.96 11.91
CA ARG A 57 -12.35 -6.41 13.19
C ARG A 57 -12.26 -5.23 14.15
N ASN A 58 -12.54 -5.46 15.44
CA ASN A 58 -12.25 -4.45 16.45
C ASN A 58 -10.73 -4.17 16.56
N PRO A 59 -10.31 -2.92 16.81
CA PRO A 59 -8.92 -2.57 17.03
C PRO A 59 -8.35 -3.33 18.25
N ARG A 60 -7.10 -3.78 18.14
CA ARG A 60 -6.32 -4.31 19.26
C ARG A 60 -5.74 -3.16 20.09
N PRO A 61 -5.34 -3.40 21.35
CA PRO A 61 -4.63 -2.40 22.14
C PRO A 61 -3.42 -1.84 21.39
N GLY A 62 -3.39 -0.52 21.21
CA GLY A 62 -2.33 0.20 20.50
C GLY A 62 -2.51 0.35 18.99
N GLU A 63 -3.57 -0.21 18.38
CA GLU A 63 -3.92 0.09 16.99
C GLU A 63 -4.73 1.40 16.90
N GLU A 64 -4.47 2.19 15.88
CA GLU A 64 -5.09 3.50 15.64
C GLU A 64 -5.91 3.49 14.34
N HIS A 65 -7.14 4.00 14.39
CA HIS A 65 -8.01 4.13 13.20
C HIS A 65 -7.39 5.10 12.19
N GLY A 66 -7.36 4.70 10.92
CA GLY A 66 -6.78 5.49 9.82
C GLY A 66 -5.25 5.44 9.76
N ARG A 67 -4.60 4.68 10.65
CA ARG A 67 -3.16 4.42 10.62
C ARG A 67 -2.85 2.95 10.40
N ASP A 68 -3.40 2.08 11.24
CA ASP A 68 -3.20 0.63 11.12
C ASP A 68 -4.24 0.03 10.18
N TYR A 69 -5.51 0.40 10.39
CA TYR A 69 -6.64 0.09 9.52
C TYR A 69 -7.70 1.19 9.63
N HIS A 70 -8.57 1.30 8.64
CA HIS A 70 -9.89 1.88 8.83
C HIS A 70 -10.83 0.83 9.44
N PHE A 71 -10.99 0.91 10.75
CA PHE A 71 -11.94 0.08 11.49
C PHE A 71 -13.37 0.55 11.23
N VAL A 72 -14.15 -0.24 10.50
CA VAL A 72 -15.51 0.10 10.07
C VAL A 72 -16.50 -0.98 10.50
N SER A 73 -17.79 -0.65 10.51
CA SER A 73 -18.83 -1.66 10.73
C SER A 73 -18.92 -2.63 9.55
N ARG A 74 -19.45 -3.85 9.80
CA ARG A 74 -19.72 -4.82 8.72
C ARG A 74 -20.70 -4.25 7.69
N GLU A 75 -21.67 -3.48 8.14
CA GLU A 75 -22.66 -2.82 7.28
C GLU A 75 -22.02 -1.78 6.36
N GLU A 76 -21.12 -0.93 6.88
CA GLU A 76 -20.34 -0.01 6.04
C GLU A 76 -19.46 -0.74 5.03
N MET A 77 -18.80 -1.81 5.46
CA MET A 77 -17.97 -2.63 4.57
C MET A 77 -18.79 -3.19 3.41
N LEU A 78 -19.96 -3.77 3.69
CA LEU A 78 -20.84 -4.36 2.67
C LEU A 78 -21.37 -3.29 1.71
N ARG A 79 -21.79 -2.13 2.22
CA ARG A 79 -22.22 -1.00 1.37
C ARG A 79 -21.12 -0.55 0.42
N GLY A 80 -19.89 -0.41 0.91
CA GLY A 80 -18.76 -0.01 0.06
C GLY A 80 -18.39 -1.07 -0.99
N ILE A 81 -18.52 -2.35 -0.66
CA ILE A 81 -18.33 -3.45 -1.64
C ILE A 81 -19.39 -3.38 -2.74
N GLU A 82 -20.67 -3.20 -2.38
CA GLU A 82 -21.76 -3.08 -3.34
C GLU A 82 -21.62 -1.83 -4.23
N ALA A 83 -21.12 -0.73 -3.67
CA ALA A 83 -20.81 0.50 -4.40
C ALA A 83 -19.53 0.42 -5.25
N GLY A 84 -18.79 -0.69 -5.21
CA GLY A 84 -17.56 -0.88 -5.98
C GLY A 84 -16.37 -0.04 -5.48
N GLU A 85 -16.35 0.34 -4.20
CA GLU A 85 -15.31 1.20 -3.61
C GLU A 85 -13.97 0.48 -3.34
N PHE A 86 -13.96 -0.85 -3.37
CA PHE A 86 -12.80 -1.70 -3.02
C PHE A 86 -12.16 -2.37 -4.24
N ILE A 87 -10.83 -2.29 -4.35
CA ILE A 87 -10.00 -3.00 -5.34
C ILE A 87 -10.01 -4.50 -5.04
N GLU A 88 -9.88 -4.84 -3.77
CA GLU A 88 -9.95 -6.20 -3.26
C GLU A 88 -10.68 -6.23 -1.92
N ASN A 89 -11.31 -7.37 -1.63
CA ASN A 89 -11.84 -7.68 -0.32
C ASN A 89 -11.76 -9.18 -0.05
N ALA A 90 -11.64 -9.55 1.23
CA ALA A 90 -11.59 -10.93 1.68
C ALA A 90 -12.16 -11.07 3.10
N GLU A 91 -12.68 -12.24 3.43
CA GLU A 91 -13.09 -12.59 4.79
C GLU A 91 -12.07 -13.55 5.42
N PHE A 92 -11.60 -13.20 6.62
CA PHE A 92 -10.65 -13.98 7.38
C PHE A 92 -11.01 -13.97 8.87
N SER A 93 -11.13 -15.18 9.45
CA SER A 93 -11.53 -15.37 10.86
C SER A 93 -12.79 -14.58 11.24
N GLY A 94 -13.81 -14.57 10.37
CA GLY A 94 -15.09 -13.89 10.59
C GLY A 94 -15.06 -12.37 10.46
N ASN A 95 -13.91 -11.79 10.08
CA ASN A 95 -13.77 -10.36 9.83
C ASN A 95 -13.49 -10.10 8.36
N MET A 96 -14.05 -9.02 7.83
CA MET A 96 -13.80 -8.60 6.45
C MET A 96 -12.62 -7.63 6.42
N TYR A 97 -11.87 -7.67 5.32
CA TYR A 97 -10.74 -6.79 5.02
C TYR A 97 -10.86 -6.33 3.57
N GLY A 98 -10.40 -5.12 3.25
CA GLY A 98 -10.35 -4.66 1.88
C GLY A 98 -9.59 -3.35 1.69
N THR A 99 -9.14 -3.12 0.47
CA THR A 99 -8.34 -1.95 0.08
C THR A 99 -9.13 -1.11 -0.91
N ARG A 100 -9.28 0.20 -0.68
CA ARG A 100 -10.13 1.07 -1.52
C ARG A 100 -9.42 1.51 -2.80
N ASN A 101 -10.20 1.92 -3.81
CA ASN A 101 -9.71 2.35 -5.13
C ASN A 101 -8.77 3.58 -5.12
N ASN A 102 -8.79 4.39 -4.07
CA ASN A 102 -8.05 5.66 -3.98
C ASN A 102 -7.08 5.73 -2.78
N ASP A 103 -6.68 4.57 -2.24
CA ASP A 103 -5.66 4.49 -1.19
C ASP A 103 -4.23 4.65 -1.73
#